data_AF-A0A1S2IUL9-F1
#
_entry.id   AF-A0A1S2IUL9-F1
#
_cell.length_a   1.000
_cell.length_b   1.000
_cell.length_c   1.000
_cell.angle_alpha   90.00
_cell.angle_beta   90.00
_cell.angle_gamma   90.00
#
_symmetry.space_group_name_H-M   'P 1'
#
loop_
_entity.id
_entity.type
_entity.pdbx_description
1 polymer ?
#
loop_
_entity_poly.entity_id
_entity_poly.type
_entity_poly.pdbx_seq_one_letter_code
_entity_poly.pdbx_strand_id
1 'polypeptide(L)'
;MNAIALRSPDSLIVGRSREIAAAVTLPVAAAALVAAGTAPLTPRGSAAVSTACVALATRMALIRHVGAPAGRTPSVVRPFDPFHDPTPLALQGTGPAPDRDRLRTAGDRCVRLWQDWRLQGCPDDERLGAAGALALGAWCSWALGSPERARTRARHALDTVPDDALAGLVLRSVRARTAPAWWG
;
A
#
# COMPACT_ATOMS: atom_id res chain seq x y z
N MET A 1 -4.37 38.90 22.91
CA MET A 1 -5.33 38.12 22.09
C MET A 1 -4.75 36.73 21.90
N ASN A 2 -5.35 35.74 22.55
CA ASN A 2 -4.98 34.33 22.47
C ASN A 2 -5.64 33.66 21.26
N ALA A 3 -4.89 32.80 20.57
CA ALA A 3 -5.43 31.67 19.81
C ALA A 3 -4.37 30.56 19.74
N ILE A 4 -3.99 30.01 20.90
CA ILE A 4 -3.41 28.67 20.94
C ILE A 4 -4.57 27.73 20.66
N ALA A 5 -4.65 27.23 19.43
CA ALA A 5 -5.61 26.21 19.05
C ALA A 5 -5.41 24.98 19.95
N LEU A 6 -6.32 24.81 20.90
CA LEU A 6 -6.47 23.59 21.68
C LEU A 6 -6.61 22.43 20.69
N ARG A 7 -5.55 21.62 20.56
CA ARG A 7 -5.65 20.29 19.95
C ARG A 7 -6.77 19.56 20.69
N SER A 8 -7.90 19.39 20.04
CA SER A 8 -9.06 18.74 20.65
C SER A 8 -8.65 17.34 21.12
N PRO A 9 -8.96 16.93 22.36
CA PRO A 9 -8.66 15.59 22.86
C PRO A 9 -9.29 14.50 21.99
N ASP A 10 -10.36 14.81 21.27
CA ASP A 10 -10.96 13.93 20.25
C ASP A 10 -10.01 13.63 19.08
N SER A 11 -9.12 14.56 18.70
CA SER A 11 -8.12 14.29 17.64
C SER A 11 -7.07 13.27 18.07
N LEU A 12 -6.72 13.26 19.37
CA LEU A 12 -5.81 12.27 19.94
C LEU A 12 -6.48 10.91 20.07
N ILE A 13 -7.76 10.86 20.40
CA ILE A 13 -8.55 9.61 20.49
C ILE A 13 -8.76 9.01 19.09
N VAL A 14 -9.11 9.81 18.08
CA VAL A 14 -9.26 9.37 16.69
C VAL A 14 -7.91 8.95 16.09
N GLY A 15 -6.83 9.70 16.39
CA GLY A 15 -5.47 9.35 16.00
C GLY A 15 -5.05 8.00 16.56
N ARG A 16 -5.20 7.79 17.88
CA ARG A 16 -4.91 6.52 18.54
C ARG A 16 -5.79 5.38 18.03
N SER A 17 -7.06 5.62 17.73
CA SER A 17 -7.96 4.59 17.20
C SER A 17 -7.51 4.10 15.81
N ARG A 18 -7.05 5.02 14.95
CA ARG A 18 -6.49 4.69 13.64
C ARG A 18 -5.14 4.00 13.75
N GLU A 19 -4.29 4.43 14.67
CA GLU A 19 -3.01 3.78 14.97
C GLU A 19 -3.20 2.35 15.50
N ILE A 20 -4.15 2.15 16.42
CA ILE A 20 -4.52 0.83 16.94
C ILE A 20 -5.09 -0.03 15.81
N ALA A 21 -6.01 0.51 15.00
CA ALA A 21 -6.56 -0.22 13.85
C ALA A 21 -5.45 -0.61 12.85
N ALA A 22 -4.52 0.29 12.55
CA ALA A 22 -3.37 -0.01 11.69
C ALA A 22 -2.46 -1.06 12.32
N ALA A 23 -2.15 -0.96 13.61
CA ALA A 23 -1.30 -1.93 14.31
C ALA A 23 -1.91 -3.35 14.30
N VAL A 24 -3.23 -3.46 14.42
CA VAL A 24 -3.95 -4.74 14.40
C VAL A 24 -4.10 -5.30 12.98
N THR A 25 -4.41 -4.44 12.00
CA THR A 25 -4.72 -4.89 10.62
C THR A 25 -3.49 -5.11 9.76
N LEU A 26 -2.37 -4.43 10.05
CA LEU A 26 -1.19 -4.44 9.20
C LEU A 26 -0.49 -5.81 9.13
N PRO A 27 -0.30 -6.58 10.21
CA PRO A 27 0.22 -7.94 10.12
C PRO A 27 -0.68 -8.87 9.29
N VAL A 28 -2.00 -8.71 9.42
CA VAL A 28 -2.99 -9.48 8.66
C VAL A 28 -2.93 -9.13 7.18
N ALA A 29 -2.88 -7.84 6.85
CA ALA A 29 -2.72 -7.36 5.48
C ALA A 29 -1.40 -7.83 4.86
N ALA A 30 -0.29 -7.73 5.61
CA ALA A 30 1.02 -8.21 5.19
C ALA A 30 1.02 -9.71 4.89
N ALA A 31 0.49 -10.53 5.79
CA ALA A 31 0.34 -11.97 5.58
C ALA A 31 -0.55 -12.28 4.37
N ALA A 32 -1.69 -11.60 4.25
CA ALA A 32 -2.64 -11.76 3.15
C ALA A 32 -2.04 -11.37 1.78
N LEU A 33 -1.15 -10.39 1.72
CA LEU A 33 -0.51 -9.99 0.47
C LEU A 33 0.53 -11.00 -0.02
N VAL A 34 1.22 -11.69 0.89
CA VAL A 34 2.39 -12.51 0.57
C VAL A 34 2.17 -14.02 0.72
N ALA A 35 1.01 -14.46 1.23
CA ALA A 35 0.69 -15.88 1.34
C ALA A 35 0.89 -16.60 -0.01
N ALA A 36 1.45 -17.80 0.00
CA ALA A 36 1.74 -18.54 -1.23
C ALA A 36 0.47 -18.85 -2.06
N GLY A 37 0.63 -18.96 -3.38
CA GLY A 37 -0.41 -19.41 -4.31
C GLY A 37 -1.38 -18.32 -4.81
N THR A 38 -2.26 -18.72 -5.73
CA THR A 38 -3.20 -17.85 -6.45
C THR A 38 -4.60 -17.81 -5.82
N ALA A 39 -4.75 -18.40 -4.62
CA ALA A 39 -6.02 -18.42 -3.92
C ALA A 39 -6.58 -16.99 -3.72
N PRO A 40 -7.91 -16.80 -3.87
CA PRO A 40 -8.56 -15.54 -3.54
C PRO A 40 -8.23 -15.11 -2.11
N LEU A 41 -8.23 -13.79 -1.88
CA LEU A 41 -8.20 -13.26 -0.52
C LEU A 41 -9.46 -13.73 0.22
N THR A 42 -9.28 -14.13 1.48
CA THR A 42 -10.43 -14.34 2.37
C THR A 42 -11.13 -13.00 2.64
N PRO A 43 -12.42 -12.97 2.99
CA PRO A 43 -13.11 -11.71 3.32
C PRO A 43 -12.39 -10.88 4.38
N ARG A 44 -11.85 -11.55 5.41
CA ARG A 44 -11.01 -10.93 6.45
C ARG A 44 -9.71 -10.34 5.89
N GLY A 45 -9.06 -11.05 4.97
CA GLY A 45 -7.84 -10.58 4.31
C GLY A 45 -8.11 -9.36 3.41
N SER A 46 -9.20 -9.40 2.64
CA SER A 46 -9.63 -8.28 1.80
C SER A 46 -9.92 -7.03 2.64
N ALA A 47 -10.72 -7.16 3.70
CA ALA A 47 -11.01 -6.06 4.61
C ALA A 47 -9.72 -5.49 5.24
N ALA A 48 -8.83 -6.36 5.74
CA ALA A 48 -7.57 -5.92 6.32
C ALA A 48 -6.69 -5.16 5.33
N VAL A 49 -6.57 -5.64 4.08
CA VAL A 49 -5.80 -4.96 3.03
C VAL A 49 -6.44 -3.62 2.67
N SER A 50 -7.75 -3.56 2.44
CA SER A 50 -8.45 -2.29 2.15
C SER A 50 -8.27 -1.26 3.26
N THR A 51 -8.49 -1.66 4.52
CA THR A 51 -8.30 -0.80 5.69
C THR A 51 -6.85 -0.32 5.79
N ALA A 52 -5.88 -1.22 5.59
CA ALA A 52 -4.47 -0.85 5.58
C ALA A 52 -4.13 0.13 4.45
N CYS A 53 -4.66 -0.10 3.25
CA CYS A 53 -4.44 0.74 2.08
C CYS A 53 -5.08 2.12 2.20
N VAL A 54 -6.14 2.30 3.00
CA VAL A 54 -6.70 3.63 3.27
C VAL A 54 -5.67 4.53 3.99
N ALA A 55 -4.85 3.96 4.88
CA ALA A 55 -3.91 4.70 5.71
C ALA A 55 -2.52 4.84 5.05
N LEU A 56 -2.04 6.08 4.88
CA LEU A 56 -0.74 6.35 4.24
C LEU A 56 0.43 5.71 4.98
N ALA A 57 0.50 5.87 6.31
CA ALA A 57 1.54 5.25 7.14
C ALA A 57 1.60 3.72 6.94
N THR A 58 0.43 3.09 6.86
CA THR A 58 0.34 1.64 6.66
C THR A 58 0.80 1.23 5.27
N ARG A 59 0.49 1.99 4.21
CA ARG A 59 1.03 1.75 2.85
C ARG A 59 2.56 1.79 2.83
N MET A 60 3.17 2.73 3.52
CA MET A 60 4.63 2.84 3.61
C MET A 60 5.25 1.62 4.32
N ALA A 61 4.61 1.16 5.39
CA ALA A 61 5.01 -0.08 6.07
C ALA A 61 4.85 -1.32 5.18
N LEU A 62 3.75 -1.41 4.42
CA LEU A 62 3.51 -2.48 3.46
C LEU A 62 4.58 -2.48 2.36
N ILE A 63 4.90 -1.34 1.74
CA ILE A 63 5.96 -1.22 0.72
C ILE A 63 7.30 -1.71 1.27
N ARG A 64 7.67 -1.29 2.49
CA ARG A 64 8.87 -1.77 3.17
C ARG A 64 8.84 -3.29 3.37
N HIS A 65 7.69 -3.86 3.72
CA HIS A 65 7.55 -5.30 3.94
C HIS A 65 7.58 -6.11 2.65
N VAL A 66 6.81 -5.73 1.63
CA VAL A 66 6.72 -6.48 0.37
C VAL A 66 7.98 -6.33 -0.47
N GLY A 67 8.67 -5.18 -0.39
CA GLY A 67 9.93 -4.91 -1.08
C GLY A 67 11.18 -5.40 -0.35
N ALA A 68 11.05 -6.01 0.84
CA ALA A 68 12.20 -6.59 1.51
C ALA A 68 12.69 -7.86 0.78
N PRO A 69 14.01 -8.10 0.69
CA PRO A 69 14.52 -9.42 0.30
C PRO A 69 13.97 -10.45 1.29
N ALA A 70 13.52 -11.61 0.77
CA ALA A 70 12.76 -12.69 1.42
C ALA A 70 12.59 -12.66 2.96
N GLY A 71 11.39 -13.01 3.46
CA GLY A 71 11.26 -13.61 4.79
C GLY A 71 11.16 -12.67 6.00
N ARG A 72 10.65 -11.44 5.88
CA ARG A 72 10.13 -10.76 7.08
C ARG A 72 8.82 -11.39 7.52
N THR A 73 8.78 -11.82 8.79
CA THR A 73 7.56 -12.31 9.42
C THR A 73 6.50 -11.20 9.45
N PRO A 74 5.26 -11.44 9.02
CA PRO A 74 4.21 -10.42 9.07
C PRO A 74 3.98 -9.82 10.46
N SER A 75 4.27 -10.58 11.53
CA SER A 75 4.15 -10.13 12.92
C SER A 75 5.10 -9.00 13.31
N VAL A 76 6.21 -8.79 12.58
CA VAL A 76 7.17 -7.71 12.87
C VAL A 76 6.84 -6.41 12.13
N VAL A 77 5.75 -6.39 11.34
CA VAL A 77 5.36 -5.21 10.59
C VAL A 77 4.65 -4.23 11.52
N ARG A 78 5.18 -3.01 11.62
CA ARG A 78 4.63 -1.91 12.40
C ARG A 78 4.22 -0.74 11.50
N PRO A 79 3.25 0.10 11.90
CA PRO A 79 2.93 1.32 11.18
C PRO A 79 4.17 2.20 10.95
N PHE A 80 4.23 2.87 9.80
CA PHE A 80 5.30 3.83 9.50
C PHE A 80 5.13 5.10 10.33
N ASP A 81 6.17 5.50 11.05
CA ASP A 81 6.21 6.77 11.78
C ASP A 81 6.90 7.85 10.92
N PRO A 82 6.19 8.85 10.39
CA PRO A 82 6.78 9.86 9.51
C PRO A 82 7.83 10.75 10.19
N PHE A 83 7.87 10.79 11.52
CA PHE A 83 8.83 11.61 12.27
C PHE A 83 10.13 10.86 12.59
N HIS A 84 10.07 9.53 12.69
CA HIS A 84 11.19 8.72 13.19
C HIS A 84 11.64 7.62 12.21
N ASP A 85 10.74 7.09 11.40
CA ASP A 85 11.07 6.05 10.44
C ASP A 85 11.62 6.68 9.15
N PRO A 86 12.74 6.16 8.60
CA PRO A 86 13.19 6.58 7.29
C PRO A 86 12.21 6.09 6.21
N THR A 87 11.96 6.96 5.23
CA THR A 87 11.21 6.61 4.02
C THR A 87 11.76 5.30 3.44
N PRO A 88 10.92 4.29 3.16
CA PRO A 88 11.38 3.02 2.62
C PRO A 88 12.14 3.22 1.31
N LEU A 89 13.40 2.75 1.25
CA LEU A 89 14.19 2.77 -0.01
C LEU A 89 13.48 2.03 -1.14
N ALA A 90 12.73 0.98 -0.81
CA ALA A 90 11.89 0.25 -1.75
C ALA A 90 10.86 1.16 -2.46
N LEU A 91 10.38 2.23 -1.82
CA LEU A 91 9.50 3.20 -2.47
C LEU A 91 10.18 3.83 -3.70
N GLN A 92 11.49 4.06 -3.61
CA GLN A 92 12.33 4.65 -4.65
C GLN A 92 12.94 3.60 -5.58
N GLY A 93 12.63 2.32 -5.40
CA GLY A 93 13.14 1.28 -6.29
C GLY A 93 14.60 0.95 -6.01
N THR A 94 15.10 1.28 -4.81
CA THR A 94 16.50 1.10 -4.41
C THR A 94 16.60 0.20 -3.19
N GLY A 95 17.74 -0.48 -3.06
CA GLY A 95 17.99 -1.44 -2.00
C GLY A 95 18.15 -2.87 -2.51
N PRO A 96 18.17 -3.86 -1.60
CA PRO A 96 18.34 -5.26 -1.97
C PRO A 96 17.26 -5.76 -2.92
N ALA A 97 17.64 -6.65 -3.84
CA ALA A 97 16.73 -7.29 -4.78
C ALA A 97 15.54 -7.94 -4.04
N PRO A 98 14.30 -7.49 -4.32
CA PRO A 98 13.13 -8.08 -3.68
C PRO A 98 12.83 -9.46 -4.25
N ASP A 99 12.10 -10.26 -3.46
CA ASP A 99 11.49 -11.48 -3.97
C ASP A 99 10.43 -11.13 -5.03
N ARG A 100 10.72 -11.50 -6.28
CA ARG A 100 9.89 -11.17 -7.44
C ARG A 100 8.53 -11.87 -7.40
N ASP A 101 8.45 -13.09 -6.88
CA ASP A 101 7.21 -13.87 -6.82
C ASP A 101 6.30 -13.33 -5.73
N ARG A 102 6.88 -12.91 -4.61
CA ARG A 102 6.17 -12.20 -3.54
C ARG A 102 5.61 -10.87 -4.02
N LEU A 103 6.39 -10.07 -4.76
CA LEU A 103 5.90 -8.83 -5.37
C LEU A 103 4.80 -9.08 -6.40
N ARG A 104 4.93 -10.13 -7.23
CA ARG A 104 3.90 -10.50 -8.21
C ARG A 104 2.60 -10.88 -7.50
N THR A 105 2.69 -11.73 -6.49
CA THR A 105 1.55 -12.19 -5.69
C THR A 105 0.83 -11.02 -5.00
N ALA A 106 1.59 -10.16 -4.31
CA ALA A 106 1.02 -8.97 -3.66
C ALA A 106 0.35 -8.05 -4.69
N GLY A 107 1.02 -7.80 -5.82
CA GLY A 107 0.51 -6.96 -6.88
C GLY A 107 -0.79 -7.49 -7.51
N ASP A 108 -0.88 -8.78 -7.77
CA ASP A 108 -2.07 -9.40 -8.37
C ASP A 108 -3.24 -9.46 -7.39
N ARG A 109 -2.99 -9.68 -6.10
CA ARG A 109 -4.02 -9.61 -5.05
C ARG A 109 -4.59 -8.20 -4.87
N CYS A 110 -3.72 -7.20 -4.88
CA CYS A 110 -4.14 -5.79 -4.87
C CYS A 110 -5.05 -5.44 -6.06
N VAL A 111 -4.72 -5.93 -7.26
CA VAL A 111 -5.55 -5.69 -8.45
C VAL A 111 -6.88 -6.44 -8.36
N ARG A 112 -6.88 -7.71 -7.93
CA ARG A 112 -8.11 -8.48 -7.74
C ARG A 112 -9.06 -7.80 -6.77
N LEU A 113 -8.56 -7.29 -5.65
CA LEU A 113 -9.38 -6.56 -4.68
C LEU A 113 -10.08 -5.36 -5.33
N TRP A 114 -9.37 -4.57 -6.12
CA TRP A 114 -9.98 -3.46 -6.86
C TRP A 114 -11.00 -3.94 -7.91
N GLN A 115 -10.72 -5.04 -8.61
CA GLN A 115 -11.67 -5.64 -9.57
C GLN A 115 -12.95 -6.12 -8.88
N ASP A 116 -12.82 -6.78 -7.73
CA ASP A 116 -13.95 -7.26 -6.94
C ASP A 116 -14.80 -6.08 -6.44
N TRP A 117 -14.17 -5.00 -5.96
CA TRP A 117 -14.84 -3.75 -5.59
C TRP A 117 -15.61 -3.13 -6.78
N ARG A 118 -15.01 -3.13 -7.97
CA ARG A 118 -15.68 -2.66 -9.20
C ARG A 118 -16.90 -3.50 -9.54
N LEU A 119 -16.79 -4.83 -9.41
CA LEU A 119 -17.89 -5.76 -9.71
C LEU A 119 -19.07 -5.62 -8.73
N GLN A 120 -18.81 -5.19 -7.50
CA GLN A 120 -19.83 -4.92 -6.49
C GLN A 120 -20.56 -3.57 -6.68
N GLY A 121 -20.22 -2.80 -7.72
CA GLY A 121 -20.87 -1.51 -7.99
C GLY A 121 -20.15 -0.29 -7.40
N CYS A 122 -18.88 -0.44 -7.01
CA CYS A 122 -18.02 0.67 -6.55
C CYS A 122 -18.54 1.43 -5.30
N PRO A 123 -18.80 0.75 -4.17
CA PRO A 123 -19.27 1.42 -2.96
C PRO A 123 -18.26 2.50 -2.48
N ASP A 124 -18.79 3.67 -2.10
CA ASP A 124 -18.00 4.87 -1.81
C ASP A 124 -17.12 4.76 -0.55
N ASP A 125 -17.57 4.02 0.46
CA ASP A 125 -16.90 3.81 1.74
C ASP A 125 -15.58 3.03 1.60
N GLU A 126 -15.49 2.17 0.58
CA GLU A 126 -14.30 1.36 0.30
C GLU A 126 -13.37 1.99 -0.75
N ARG A 127 -13.80 3.06 -1.43
CA ARG A 127 -13.10 3.68 -2.57
C ARG A 127 -11.64 4.01 -2.28
N LEU A 128 -11.36 4.59 -1.12
CA LEU A 128 -10.00 4.95 -0.69
C LEU A 128 -9.12 3.70 -0.49
N GLY A 129 -9.69 2.63 0.08
CA GLY A 129 -8.98 1.36 0.28
C GLY A 129 -8.72 0.64 -1.03
N ALA A 130 -9.71 0.59 -1.92
CA ALA A 130 -9.61 0.00 -3.25
C ALA A 130 -8.58 0.74 -4.13
N ALA A 131 -8.61 2.08 -4.14
CA ALA A 131 -7.62 2.90 -4.84
C ALA A 131 -6.22 2.70 -4.26
N GLY A 132 -6.07 2.72 -2.93
CA GLY A 132 -4.79 2.50 -2.27
C GLY A 132 -4.22 1.10 -2.51
N ALA A 133 -5.07 0.08 -2.59
CA ALA A 133 -4.67 -1.28 -2.96
C ALA A 133 -4.18 -1.31 -4.40
N LEU A 134 -4.93 -0.73 -5.34
CA LEU A 134 -4.52 -0.65 -6.73
C LEU A 134 -3.23 0.15 -6.92
N ALA A 135 -3.02 1.24 -6.16
CA ALA A 135 -1.79 2.02 -6.14
C ALA A 135 -0.59 1.18 -5.66
N LEU A 136 -0.78 0.35 -4.62
CA LEU A 136 0.23 -0.62 -4.19
C LEU A 136 0.51 -1.68 -5.28
N GLY A 137 -0.52 -2.15 -5.98
CA GLY A 137 -0.39 -3.05 -7.13
C GLY A 137 0.30 -2.41 -8.34
N ALA A 138 0.16 -1.09 -8.52
CA ALA A 138 0.90 -0.30 -9.50
C ALA A 138 2.38 -0.21 -9.13
N TRP A 139 2.68 0.09 -7.86
CA TRP A 139 4.06 0.09 -7.35
C TRP A 139 4.71 -1.29 -7.52
N CYS A 140 4.02 -2.39 -7.22
CA CYS A 140 4.55 -3.75 -7.45
C CYS A 140 4.90 -4.00 -8.92
N SER A 141 4.06 -3.53 -9.86
CA SER A 141 4.35 -3.66 -11.30
C SER A 141 5.58 -2.85 -11.71
N TRP A 142 5.70 -1.65 -11.18
CA TRP A 142 6.86 -0.79 -11.44
C TRP A 142 8.14 -1.40 -10.87
N ALA A 143 8.09 -1.88 -9.63
CA ALA A 143 9.19 -2.58 -8.95
C ALA A 143 9.66 -3.83 -9.69
N LEU A 144 8.75 -4.52 -10.40
CA LEU A 144 9.05 -5.70 -11.22
C LEU A 144 9.56 -5.37 -12.64
N GLY A 145 9.65 -4.09 -13.00
CA GLY A 145 10.09 -3.65 -14.33
C GLY A 145 9.00 -3.69 -15.40
N SER A 146 7.72 -3.61 -15.02
CA SER A 146 6.56 -3.58 -15.93
C SER A 146 5.92 -2.18 -15.98
N PRO A 147 6.54 -1.18 -16.65
CA PRO A 147 6.11 0.22 -16.59
C PRO A 147 4.70 0.44 -17.16
N GLU A 148 4.32 -0.25 -18.24
CA GLU A 148 2.97 -0.12 -18.81
C GLU A 148 1.88 -0.66 -17.88
N ARG A 149 2.12 -1.82 -17.24
CA ARG A 149 1.18 -2.35 -16.23
C ARG A 149 1.09 -1.41 -15.03
N ALA A 150 2.22 -0.87 -14.58
CA ALA A 150 2.27 0.11 -13.51
C ALA A 150 1.48 1.38 -13.85
N ARG A 151 1.67 1.92 -15.06
CA ARG A 151 0.96 3.11 -15.56
C ARG A 151 -0.54 2.91 -15.58
N THR A 152 -1.01 1.80 -16.15
CA THR A 152 -2.44 1.51 -16.25
C THR A 152 -3.08 1.38 -14.88
N ARG A 153 -2.45 0.62 -13.96
CA ARG A 153 -2.93 0.46 -12.58
C ARG A 153 -2.94 1.81 -11.84
N ALA A 154 -1.87 2.61 -11.96
CA ALA A 154 -1.80 3.93 -11.32
C ALA A 154 -2.88 4.89 -11.85
N ARG A 155 -3.15 4.90 -13.15
CA ARG A 155 -4.23 5.72 -13.73
C ARG A 155 -5.58 5.33 -13.19
N HIS A 156 -5.91 4.04 -13.16
CA HIS A 156 -7.18 3.58 -12.58
C HIS A 156 -7.31 3.89 -11.08
N ALA A 157 -6.21 3.86 -10.33
CA ALA A 157 -6.23 4.31 -8.93
C ALA A 157 -6.54 5.81 -8.84
N LEU A 158 -5.96 6.64 -9.71
CA LEU A 158 -6.24 8.08 -9.78
C LEU A 158 -7.65 8.40 -10.30
N ASP A 159 -8.18 7.61 -11.24
CA ASP A 159 -9.56 7.73 -11.69
C ASP A 159 -10.55 7.43 -10.54
N THR A 160 -10.12 6.58 -9.59
CA THR A 160 -10.89 6.23 -8.38
C THR A 160 -10.72 7.29 -7.29
N VAL A 161 -9.49 7.75 -7.05
CA VAL A 161 -9.13 8.78 -6.06
C VAL A 161 -8.06 9.70 -6.68
N PRO A 162 -8.45 10.89 -7.17
CA PRO A 162 -7.55 11.78 -7.94
C PRO A 162 -6.26 12.18 -7.24
N ASP A 163 -6.28 12.27 -5.90
CA ASP A 163 -5.15 12.71 -5.10
C ASP A 163 -4.41 11.56 -4.40
N ASP A 164 -4.53 10.32 -4.89
CA ASP A 164 -3.76 9.21 -4.32
C ASP A 164 -2.25 9.42 -4.52
N ALA A 165 -1.56 9.69 -3.41
CA ALA A 165 -0.15 10.06 -3.42
C ALA A 165 0.76 8.95 -3.97
N LEU A 166 0.44 7.68 -3.73
CA LEU A 166 1.27 6.55 -4.18
C LEU A 166 1.07 6.31 -5.68
N ALA A 167 -0.18 6.35 -6.16
CA ALA A 167 -0.48 6.25 -7.58
C ALA A 167 0.15 7.40 -8.37
N GLY A 168 0.04 8.63 -7.85
CA GLY A 168 0.71 9.80 -8.41
C GLY A 168 2.23 9.66 -8.46
N LEU A 169 2.85 9.12 -7.40
CA LEU A 169 4.28 8.83 -7.37
C LEU A 169 4.68 7.82 -8.45
N VAL A 170 4.00 6.67 -8.53
CA VAL A 170 4.29 5.63 -9.53
C VAL A 170 4.16 6.19 -10.94
N LEU A 171 3.12 6.97 -11.22
CA LEU A 171 2.91 7.58 -12.52
C LEU A 171 4.04 8.56 -12.89
N ARG A 172 4.52 9.35 -11.92
CA ARG A 172 5.68 10.23 -12.12
C ARG A 172 6.95 9.43 -12.40
N SER A 173 7.21 8.35 -11.64
CA SER A 173 8.38 7.48 -11.87
C SER A 173 8.38 6.86 -13.26
N VAL A 174 7.22 6.36 -13.72
CA VAL A 174 7.08 5.80 -15.08
C VAL A 174 7.30 6.89 -16.15
N ARG A 175 6.71 8.08 -15.98
CA ARG A 175 6.90 9.20 -16.93
C ARG A 175 8.34 9.66 -17.00
N ALA A 176 9.04 9.69 -15.87
CA ALA A 176 10.46 10.02 -15.77
C ALA A 176 11.38 8.90 -16.30
N ARG A 177 10.82 7.75 -16.73
CA ARG A 177 11.58 6.55 -17.14
C ARG A 177 12.54 6.06 -16.05
N THR A 178 12.21 6.32 -14.79
CA THR A 178 12.97 5.83 -13.65
C THR A 178 12.63 4.38 -13.42
N ALA A 179 13.55 3.50 -13.79
CA ALA A 179 13.48 2.08 -13.46
C ALA A 179 13.99 1.86 -12.02
N PRO A 180 13.47 0.85 -11.30
CA PRO A 180 14.07 0.44 -10.04
C PRO A 180 15.52 -0.05 -10.28
N ALA A 181 16.42 0.36 -9.40
CA ALA A 181 17.83 0.00 -9.38
C ALA A 181 18.12 -0.83 -8.12
N TRP A 182 17.61 -2.06 -8.12
CA TRP A 182 17.87 -3.02 -7.06
C TRP A 182 19.32 -3.52 -7.11
N TRP A 183 19.95 -3.71 -5.97
CA TRP A 183 21.26 -4.38 -5.87
C TRP A 183 21.10 -5.79 -5.30
N GLY A 184 21.87 -6.76 -5.79
CA GLY A 184 21.78 -8.15 -5.35
C GLY A 184 22.04 -9.12 -6.47
#